data_AF-A0AAW3RGU2-F1
#
_entry.id   AF-A0AAW3RGU2-F1
#
_cell.length_a   1.000
_cell.length_b   1.000
_cell.length_c   1.000
_cell.angle_alpha   90.00
_cell.angle_beta   90.00
_cell.angle_gamma   90.00
#
_symmetry.space_group_name_H-M   'P 1'
#
loop_
_entity.id
_entity.type
_entity.pdbx_description
1 polymer ?
#
loop_
_entity_poly.entity_id
_entity_poly.type
_entity_poly.pdbx_seq_one_letter_code
_entity_poly.pdbx_strand_id
1 'polypeptide(L)'
;MEAHGIEFKEKNFSVDSPTVQDLKRILSLTEHGVDDIISARSKDYPEIAPKLPEMPLNEALKLLCDHPKLLRRPIIISDSKIQVGFNEDDIRQFIPRPVRRLKFNALLSRLDGNTGDYIINKRMVE
;
A
#
# COMPACT_ATOMS: atom_id res chain seq x y z
N MET A 1 6.11 -1.02 -7.88
CA MET A 1 5.39 -2.21 -8.39
C MET A 1 5.69 -2.46 -9.86
N GLU A 2 5.55 -1.45 -10.71
CA GLU A 2 5.89 -1.51 -12.15
C GLU A 2 7.30 -2.04 -12.43
N ALA A 3 8.34 -1.53 -11.73
CA ALA A 3 9.72 -2.02 -11.83
C ALA A 3 9.94 -3.51 -11.42
N HIS A 4 8.89 -4.17 -10.93
CA HIS A 4 8.87 -5.58 -10.59
C HIS A 4 7.90 -6.39 -11.46
N GLY A 5 7.28 -5.79 -12.49
CA GLY A 5 6.30 -6.44 -13.36
C GLY A 5 5.05 -6.90 -12.62
N ILE A 6 4.69 -6.22 -11.52
CA ILE A 6 3.52 -6.56 -10.71
C ILE A 6 2.36 -5.71 -11.21
N GLU A 7 1.27 -6.37 -11.62
CA GLU A 7 0.02 -5.70 -11.98
C GLU A 7 -0.63 -5.11 -10.72
N PHE A 8 -1.10 -3.87 -10.83
CA PHE A 8 -1.83 -3.18 -9.76
C PHE A 8 -2.84 -2.22 -10.37
N LYS A 9 -3.89 -1.93 -9.60
CA LYS A 9 -4.86 -0.89 -9.95
C LYS A 9 -4.54 0.37 -9.15
N GLU A 10 -4.22 1.45 -9.85
CA GLU A 10 -4.08 2.76 -9.22
C GLU A 10 -5.45 3.42 -9.04
N LYS A 11 -5.68 4.00 -7.86
CA LYS A 11 -6.84 4.88 -7.61
C LYS A 11 -6.35 6.18 -7.00
N ASN A 12 -6.61 7.29 -7.67
CA ASN A 12 -6.21 8.62 -7.22
C ASN A 12 -7.35 9.30 -6.44
N PHE A 13 -7.23 9.32 -5.11
CA PHE A 13 -8.22 9.93 -4.21
C PHE A 13 -8.33 11.45 -4.30
N SER A 14 -7.49 12.13 -5.09
CA SER A 14 -7.68 13.55 -5.40
C SER A 14 -8.61 13.78 -6.60
N VAL A 15 -8.78 12.78 -7.47
CA VAL A 15 -9.63 12.84 -8.67
C VAL A 15 -10.93 12.07 -8.45
N ASP A 16 -10.83 10.88 -7.86
CA ASP A 16 -11.94 10.01 -7.49
C ASP A 16 -11.84 9.67 -6.01
N SER A 17 -12.58 10.42 -5.18
CA SER A 17 -12.60 10.23 -3.73
C SER A 17 -12.87 8.77 -3.35
N PRO A 18 -12.30 8.28 -2.24
CA PRO A 18 -12.58 6.93 -1.79
C PRO A 18 -14.04 6.81 -1.39
N THR A 19 -14.63 5.65 -1.66
CA THR A 19 -15.97 5.32 -1.16
C THR A 19 -15.87 4.80 0.28
N VAL A 20 -17.00 4.79 0.99
CA VAL A 20 -17.08 4.16 2.32
C VAL A 20 -16.66 2.68 2.25
N GLN A 21 -16.93 1.98 1.14
CA GLN A 21 -16.51 0.59 0.95
C GLN A 21 -15.00 0.46 0.77
N ASP A 22 -14.37 1.37 0.02
CA ASP A 22 -12.91 1.43 -0.11
C ASP A 22 -12.25 1.58 1.27
N LEU A 23 -12.77 2.52 2.09
CA LEU A 23 -12.23 2.76 3.43
C LEU A 23 -12.51 1.60 4.39
N LYS A 24 -13.70 0.97 4.34
CA LYS A 24 -13.97 -0.25 5.12
C LYS A 24 -13.00 -1.37 4.77
N ARG A 25 -12.70 -1.55 3.48
CA ARG A 25 -11.72 -2.53 3.03
C ARG A 25 -10.33 -2.22 3.56
N ILE A 26 -9.90 -0.97 3.50
CA ILE A 26 -8.61 -0.53 4.05
C ILE A 26 -8.56 -0.79 5.57
N LEU A 27 -9.58 -0.36 6.32
CA LEU A 27 -9.65 -0.56 7.76
C LEU A 27 -9.69 -2.03 8.18
N SER A 28 -10.26 -2.91 7.36
CA SER A 28 -10.25 -4.36 7.65
C SER A 28 -8.85 -4.98 7.63
N LEU A 29 -7.85 -4.27 7.09
CA LEU A 29 -6.47 -4.70 7.00
C LEU A 29 -5.55 -4.00 8.02
N THR A 30 -6.05 -3.01 8.76
CA THR A 30 -5.25 -2.27 9.75
C THR A 30 -5.32 -2.90 11.13
N GLU A 31 -4.31 -2.65 11.96
CA GLU A 31 -4.26 -3.15 13.35
C GLU A 31 -4.89 -2.14 14.31
N HIS A 32 -4.70 -0.85 14.05
CA HIS A 32 -5.18 0.26 14.90
C HIS A 32 -6.29 1.08 14.22
N GLY A 33 -6.96 0.54 13.20
CA GLY A 33 -8.13 1.17 12.59
C GLY A 33 -7.78 2.47 11.86
N VAL A 34 -8.46 3.56 12.23
CA VAL A 34 -8.35 4.88 11.57
C VAL A 34 -6.99 5.54 11.83
N ASP A 35 -6.38 5.27 12.99
CA ASP A 35 -5.11 5.89 13.40
C ASP A 35 -3.96 5.52 12.45
N ASP A 36 -3.99 4.31 11.90
CA ASP A 36 -2.97 3.83 10.95
C ASP A 36 -3.02 4.60 9.63
N ILE A 37 -4.20 5.05 9.21
CA ILE A 37 -4.42 5.62 7.88
C ILE A 37 -4.53 7.16 7.89
N ILE A 38 -4.52 7.81 9.05
CA ILE A 38 -4.66 9.26 9.15
C ILE A 38 -3.32 10.01 9.10
N SER A 39 -3.27 11.09 8.32
CA SER A 39 -2.11 11.90 8.06
C SER A 39 -2.07 13.11 8.98
N ALA A 40 -1.20 13.06 10.00
CA ALA A 40 -0.89 14.18 10.88
C ALA A 40 -0.32 15.42 10.15
N ARG A 41 0.07 15.26 8.88
CA ARG A 41 0.59 16.34 8.02
C ARG A 41 -0.49 17.10 7.27
N SER A 42 -1.74 16.65 7.31
CA SER A 42 -2.85 17.35 6.67
C SER A 42 -3.17 18.66 7.40
N LYS A 43 -3.52 19.70 6.65
CA LYS A 43 -3.97 20.98 7.23
C LYS A 43 -5.22 20.82 8.07
N ASP A 44 -6.09 19.88 7.70
CA ASP A 44 -7.37 19.66 8.35
C ASP A 44 -7.22 18.77 9.60
N TYR A 45 -6.04 18.18 9.84
CA TYR A 45 -5.80 17.23 10.93
C TYR A 45 -6.09 17.82 12.33
N PRO A 46 -5.59 19.02 12.70
CA PRO A 46 -5.79 19.55 14.06
C PRO A 46 -7.26 19.77 14.41
N GLU A 47 -8.11 20.06 13.42
CA GLU A 47 -9.53 20.31 13.64
C GLU A 47 -10.36 19.01 13.64
N ILE A 48 -10.00 18.06 12.79
CA ILE A 48 -10.82 16.88 12.50
C ILE A 48 -10.40 15.68 13.34
N ALA A 49 -9.09 15.41 13.43
CA ALA A 49 -8.60 14.19 14.08
C ALA A 49 -9.05 14.02 15.54
N PRO A 50 -9.10 15.09 16.38
CA PRO A 50 -9.58 14.97 17.76
C PRO A 50 -11.06 14.57 17.88
N LYS A 51 -11.86 14.77 16.82
CA LYS A 51 -13.30 14.47 16.82
C LYS A 51 -13.58 13.03 16.38
N LEU A 52 -12.67 12.39 15.65
CA LEU A 52 -12.87 11.05 15.09
C LEU A 52 -13.13 9.94 16.13
N PRO A 53 -12.48 9.91 17.31
CA PRO A 53 -12.71 8.86 18.30
C PRO A 53 -14.13 8.86 18.88
N GLU A 54 -14.77 10.03 18.92
CA GLU A 54 -16.12 10.21 19.47
C GLU A 54 -17.21 10.00 18.41
N MET A 55 -16.85 9.86 17.14
CA MET A 55 -17.78 9.70 16.03
C MET A 55 -18.18 8.23 15.83
N PRO A 56 -19.45 7.95 15.45
CA PRO A 56 -19.82 6.67 14.89
C PRO A 56 -18.94 6.34 13.67
N LEU A 57 -18.48 5.09 13.55
CA LEU A 57 -17.55 4.68 12.49
C LEU A 57 -18.02 5.09 11.08
N ASN A 58 -19.32 4.92 10.76
CA ASN A 58 -19.84 5.31 9.46
C ASN A 58 -19.79 6.82 9.21
N GLU A 59 -19.88 7.65 10.24
CA GLU A 59 -19.75 9.11 10.12
C GLU A 59 -18.28 9.51 9.92
N ALA A 60 -17.37 8.93 10.72
CA ALA A 60 -15.93 9.10 10.54
C ALA A 60 -15.49 8.71 9.11
N LEU A 61 -16.02 7.59 8.59
CA LEU A 61 -15.74 7.14 7.23
C LEU A 61 -16.24 8.12 6.16
N LYS A 62 -17.47 8.63 6.30
CA LYS A 62 -18.01 9.64 5.37
C LYS A 62 -17.15 10.91 5.39
N LEU A 63 -16.76 11.36 6.57
CA LEU A 63 -15.90 12.52 6.72
C LEU A 63 -14.53 12.30 6.02
N LEU A 64 -13.94 11.11 6.14
CA LEU A 64 -12.69 10.78 5.45
C LEU A 64 -12.87 10.70 3.92
N CYS A 65 -14.04 10.30 3.43
CA CYS A 65 -14.38 10.37 2.00
C CYS A 65 -14.44 11.81 1.49
N ASP A 66 -14.97 12.73 2.30
CA ASP A 66 -15.09 14.16 1.97
C ASP A 66 -13.74 14.88 2.07
N HIS A 67 -12.85 14.41 2.97
CA HIS A 67 -11.52 14.96 3.21
C HIS A 67 -10.40 13.94 2.91
N PRO A 68 -10.24 13.48 1.65
CA PRO A 68 -9.27 12.43 1.32
C PRO A 68 -7.80 12.86 1.48
N LYS A 69 -7.53 14.14 1.74
CA LYS A 69 -6.20 14.66 2.10
C LYS A 69 -5.78 14.30 3.53
N LEU A 70 -6.74 13.94 4.39
CA LEU A 70 -6.47 13.39 5.72
C LEU A 70 -5.91 11.98 5.66
N LEU A 71 -6.05 11.26 4.55
CA LEU A 71 -5.51 9.92 4.43
C LEU A 71 -4.00 9.98 4.15
N ARG A 72 -3.22 9.14 4.84
CA ARG A 72 -1.81 8.90 4.51
C ARG A 72 -1.70 8.37 3.10
N ARG A 73 -0.58 8.66 2.45
CA ARG A 73 -0.30 8.24 1.06
C ARG A 73 1.17 7.82 0.94
N PRO A 74 1.50 6.82 0.09
CA PRO A 74 0.56 5.91 -0.59
C PRO A 74 -0.12 4.94 0.39
N ILE A 75 -1.27 4.38 0.03
CA ILE A 75 -1.88 3.22 0.71
C ILE A 75 -1.90 2.08 -0.29
N ILE A 76 -1.22 1.00 0.03
CA ILE A 76 -1.07 -0.17 -0.84
C ILE A 76 -1.74 -1.34 -0.13
N ILE A 77 -2.68 -1.99 -0.81
CA ILE A 77 -3.40 -3.15 -0.26
C ILE A 77 -3.37 -4.34 -1.19
N SER A 78 -3.52 -5.53 -0.62
CA SER A 78 -3.78 -6.79 -1.31
C SER A 78 -4.91 -7.54 -0.57
N ASP A 79 -5.02 -8.86 -0.74
CA ASP A 79 -6.06 -9.65 -0.08
C ASP A 79 -5.95 -9.64 1.45
N SER A 80 -4.71 -9.64 1.96
CA SER A 80 -4.41 -9.80 3.40
C SER A 80 -3.29 -8.89 3.91
N LYS A 81 -2.82 -7.96 3.07
CA LYS A 81 -1.69 -7.08 3.41
C LYS A 81 -2.04 -5.64 3.15
N ILE A 82 -1.52 -4.77 4.00
CA ILE A 82 -1.56 -3.33 3.84
C ILE A 82 -0.17 -2.75 4.08
N GLN A 83 0.12 -1.67 3.38
CA GLN A 83 1.18 -0.76 3.73
C GLN A 83 0.66 0.67 3.62
N VAL A 84 0.89 1.43 4.67
CA VAL A 84 0.53 2.84 4.74
C VAL A 84 1.81 3.68 4.75
N GLY A 85 1.90 4.61 3.80
CA GLY A 85 3.14 5.33 3.52
C GLY A 85 4.11 4.51 2.69
N PHE A 86 5.33 5.02 2.53
CA PHE A 86 6.39 4.36 1.79
C PHE A 86 7.49 3.89 2.74
N ASN A 87 7.74 2.58 2.71
CA ASN A 87 8.87 1.91 3.34
C ASN A 87 9.38 0.86 2.35
N GLU A 88 10.67 0.89 2.04
CA GLU A 88 11.28 0.03 1.01
C GLU A 88 11.34 -1.45 1.43
N ASP A 89 11.46 -1.73 2.73
CA ASP A 89 11.48 -3.09 3.23
C ASP A 89 10.06 -3.67 3.26
N ASP A 90 9.10 -2.89 3.75
CA ASP A 90 7.71 -3.33 3.87
C ASP A 90 7.07 -3.57 2.51
N ILE A 91 7.39 -2.76 1.48
CA ILE A 91 6.77 -2.91 0.15
C ILE A 91 7.15 -4.23 -0.53
N ARG A 92 8.25 -4.87 -0.10
CA ARG A 92 8.66 -6.19 -0.60
C ARG A 92 7.65 -7.28 -0.28
N GLN A 93 6.77 -7.07 0.71
CA GLN A 93 5.71 -8.01 1.04
C GLN A 93 4.72 -8.22 -0.11
N PHE A 94 4.57 -7.24 -1.00
CA PHE A 94 3.71 -7.30 -2.18
C PHE A 94 4.41 -7.95 -3.39
N ILE A 95 5.71 -8.24 -3.30
CA ILE A 95 6.45 -8.89 -4.38
C ILE A 95 6.29 -10.42 -4.24
N PRO A 96 5.81 -11.12 -5.29
CA PRO A 96 5.70 -12.58 -5.29
C PRO A 96 7.02 -13.26 -4.91
N ARG A 97 6.93 -14.37 -4.16
CA ARG A 97 8.12 -15.13 -3.72
C ARG A 97 9.06 -15.51 -4.88
N PRO A 98 8.58 -15.99 -6.05
CA PRO A 98 9.46 -16.33 -7.16
C PRO A 98 10.25 -15.13 -7.69
N VAL A 99 9.61 -13.97 -7.82
CA VAL A 99 10.23 -12.72 -8.27
C VAL A 99 11.30 -12.25 -7.27
N ARG A 100 11.03 -12.36 -5.97
CA ARG A 100 12.03 -12.05 -4.93
C ARG A 100 13.25 -12.96 -5.01
N ARG A 101 13.05 -14.28 -5.18
CA ARG A 101 14.14 -15.26 -5.29
C ARG A 101 15.00 -15.02 -6.53
N LEU A 102 14.38 -14.73 -7.66
CA LEU A 102 15.10 -14.43 -8.90
C LEU A 102 16.00 -13.21 -8.74
N LYS A 103 15.49 -12.10 -8.16
CA LYS A 103 16.29 -10.90 -7.92
C LYS A 103 17.44 -11.14 -6.94
N PHE A 104 17.19 -11.92 -5.89
CA PHE A 104 18.24 -12.28 -4.93
C PHE A 104 19.35 -13.11 -5.56
N ASN A 105 19.00 -14.14 -6.33
CA ASN A 105 19.98 -14.96 -7.05
C ASN A 105 20.79 -14.13 -8.05
N ALA A 106 20.12 -13.24 -8.81
CA ALA A 106 20.80 -12.34 -9.74
C ALA A 106 21.77 -11.37 -9.03
N LEU A 107 21.43 -10.92 -7.82
CA LEU A 107 22.32 -10.09 -7.01
C LEU A 107 23.56 -10.87 -6.55
N LEU A 108 23.37 -12.10 -6.04
CA LEU A 108 24.48 -12.98 -5.63
C LEU A 108 25.45 -13.24 -6.79
N SER A 109 24.93 -13.58 -7.99
CA SER A 109 25.78 -13.84 -9.15
C SER A 109 26.60 -12.63 -9.60
N ARG A 110 26.09 -11.40 -9.41
CA ARG A 110 26.85 -10.16 -9.66
C ARG A 110 27.99 -9.96 -8.67
N LEU A 111 27.78 -10.37 -7.42
CA LEU A 111 28.80 -10.31 -6.37
C LEU A 111 29.87 -11.38 -6.57
N ASP A 112 29.47 -12.55 -7.09
CA ASP A 112 30.37 -13.68 -7.38
C ASP A 112 31.13 -13.53 -8.72
N GLY A 113 30.92 -12.42 -9.45
CA GLY A 113 31.62 -12.12 -10.70
C GLY A 113 31.26 -13.02 -11.89
N ASN A 114 30.19 -13.81 -11.78
CA ASN A 114 29.82 -14.81 -12.79
C ASN A 114 28.66 -14.30 -13.66
N THR A 115 28.99 -13.60 -14.75
CA THR A 115 28.05 -13.16 -15.80
C THR A 115 27.65 -14.35 -16.69
N GLY A 116 26.88 -15.29 -16.13
CA GLY A 116 26.24 -16.37 -16.87
C GLY A 116 24.77 -16.06 -17.11
N ASP A 117 24.41 -15.80 -18.37
CA ASP A 117 23.04 -15.53 -18.85
C ASP A 117 22.03 -16.57 -18.33
N TYR A 118 21.06 -16.12 -17.53
CA TYR A 118 19.87 -16.91 -17.26
C TYR A 118 18.76 -16.50 -18.22
N ILE A 119 18.51 -17.36 -19.22
CA ILE A 119 17.34 -17.30 -20.07
C ILE A 119 16.09 -17.40 -19.19
N ILE A 120 15.26 -16.36 -19.30
CA ILE A 120 14.03 -16.14 -18.56
C ILE A 120 13.00 -17.20 -18.97
N ASN A 121 12.81 -18.24 -18.17
CA ASN A 121 11.72 -19.18 -18.39
C ASN A 121 10.42 -18.56 -17.84
N LYS A 122 9.60 -18.02 -18.74
CA LYS A 122 8.29 -17.37 -18.51
C LYS A 122 7.19 -18.30 -17.95
N ARG A 123 7.54 -19.50 -17.45
CA ARG A 123 6.62 -20.60 -17.09
C ARG A 123 6.36 -20.77 -15.57
N MET A 124 6.89 -19.90 -14.71
CA MET A 124 6.71 -20.00 -13.24
C MET A 124 5.79 -18.92 -12.64
N VAL A 125 5.04 -18.17 -13.47
CA VAL A 125 4.17 -17.07 -13.01
C VAL A 125 2.72 -17.24 -13.49
N GLU A 126 2.32 -18.47 -13.82
CA GLU A 126 0.92 -18.86 -14.01
C GLU A 126 0.41 -19.59 -12.77
#